data_AF-A0A1M5YJG7-F1
#
_entry.id   AF-A0A1M5YJG7-F1
#
_cell.length_a   1.000
_cell.length_b   1.000
_cell.length_c   1.000
_cell.angle_alpha   90.00
_cell.angle_beta   90.00
_cell.angle_gamma   90.00
#
_symmetry.space_group_name_H-M   'P 1'
#
loop_
_entity.id
_entity.type
_entity.pdbx_description
1 polymer ?
#
loop_
_entity_poly.entity_id
_entity_poly.type
_entity_poly.pdbx_seq_one_letter_code
_entity_poly.pdbx_strand_id
1 'polypeptide(L)'
;MNQTIVLIFLIFLSMQRKGNKKTISLNVNNLDIDNTYEKINILRKIGPYFPEEIIPILNKSLLLTEKIVKIYEVKDFVSTNNYYQKINSAKINDNKERFNYIISTLREEIPEEEIKAMGYPMNMILNYDKYKYIMNIISIIISNPQSLNNPNELLKASESLMDGMKENEKEKVKDMMKMFELMKALEPSNKEKKDPKTK
;
A
#
# COMPACT_ATOMS: atom_id res chain seq x y z
N MET A 1 40.34 23.20 -27.36
CA MET A 1 38.86 23.34 -27.34
C MET A 1 38.18 22.14 -26.66
N ASN A 2 38.54 20.89 -27.02
CA ASN A 2 37.92 19.69 -26.43
C ASN A 2 38.13 19.54 -24.90
N GLN A 3 39.29 19.93 -24.37
CA GLN A 3 39.55 19.88 -22.93
C GLN A 3 38.68 20.87 -22.13
N THR A 4 38.40 22.04 -22.69
CA THR A 4 37.59 23.08 -22.06
C THR A 4 36.13 22.67 -21.92
N ILE A 5 35.59 21.93 -22.91
CA ILE A 5 34.21 21.43 -22.90
C ILE A 5 34.05 20.31 -21.85
N VAL A 6 35.03 19.42 -21.73
CA VAL A 6 35.05 18.39 -20.67
C VAL A 6 35.10 19.05 -19.29
N LEU A 7 35.85 20.14 -19.14
CA LEU A 7 35.96 20.88 -17.89
C LEU A 7 34.64 21.59 -17.52
N ILE A 8 33.95 22.17 -18.51
CA ILE A 8 32.60 22.74 -18.35
C ILE A 8 31.59 21.65 -17.95
N PHE A 9 31.69 20.46 -18.53
CA PHE A 9 30.83 19.33 -18.18
C PHE A 9 31.06 18.85 -16.73
N LEU A 10 32.32 18.76 -16.29
CA LEU A 10 32.66 18.42 -14.91
C LEU A 10 32.16 19.50 -13.93
N ILE A 11 32.26 20.79 -14.30
CA ILE A 11 31.70 21.89 -13.52
C ILE A 11 30.17 21.76 -13.41
N PHE A 12 29.46 21.47 -14.51
CA PHE A 12 28.00 21.29 -14.53
C PHE A 12 27.56 20.11 -13.64
N LEU A 13 28.27 18.99 -13.68
CA LEU A 13 28.00 17.85 -12.81
C LEU A 13 28.21 18.19 -11.34
N SER A 14 29.28 18.91 -11.01
CA SER A 14 29.63 19.31 -9.64
C SER A 14 28.68 20.34 -8.99
N MET A 15 27.78 20.93 -9.77
CA MET A 15 26.90 21.98 -9.31
C MET A 15 25.71 21.39 -8.53
N GLN A 16 25.76 21.37 -7.19
CA GLN A 16 24.67 20.85 -6.37
C GLN A 16 23.62 21.93 -6.05
N ARG A 17 22.35 21.52 -5.91
CA ARG A 17 21.25 22.38 -5.48
C ARG A 17 20.98 22.12 -4.00
N LYS A 18 21.43 23.01 -3.11
CA LYS A 18 21.12 22.95 -1.68
C LYS A 18 20.34 24.23 -1.30
N GLY A 19 19.01 24.16 -1.33
CA GLY A 19 18.12 25.30 -1.07
C GLY A 19 18.20 26.44 -2.12
N ASN A 20 17.85 27.67 -1.73
CA ASN A 20 17.84 28.88 -2.57
C ASN A 20 19.25 29.41 -2.96
N LYS A 21 20.33 28.67 -2.68
CA LYS A 21 21.70 29.06 -3.05
C LYS A 21 22.36 27.97 -3.88
N LYS A 22 22.90 28.36 -5.04
CA LYS A 22 23.75 27.50 -5.88
C LYS A 22 25.15 27.51 -5.28
N THR A 23 25.59 26.38 -4.72
CA THR A 23 26.96 26.22 -4.22
C THR A 23 27.70 25.22 -5.10
N ILE A 24 28.91 25.59 -5.52
CA ILE A 24 29.83 24.68 -6.21
C ILE A 24 30.63 23.98 -5.11
N SER A 25 30.29 22.74 -4.81
CA SER A 25 31.08 21.89 -3.92
C SER A 25 31.32 20.55 -4.60
N LEU A 26 32.57 20.32 -5.03
CA LEU A 26 33.06 19.01 -5.48
C LEU A 26 33.24 18.11 -4.26
N ASN A 27 32.15 17.72 -3.60
CA ASN A 27 32.22 16.71 -2.57
C ASN A 27 32.12 15.33 -3.23
N VAL A 28 33.27 14.83 -3.68
CA VAL A 28 33.42 13.50 -4.30
C VAL A 28 33.01 12.36 -3.35
N ASN A 29 32.85 12.63 -2.06
CA ASN A 29 32.45 11.64 -1.07
C ASN A 29 30.92 11.46 -0.97
N ASN A 30 30.12 12.38 -1.50
CA ASN A 30 28.65 12.33 -1.40
C ASN A 30 28.01 12.74 -2.74
N LEU A 31 28.08 11.82 -3.70
CA LEU A 31 27.42 11.98 -5.00
C LEU A 31 25.91 11.88 -4.81
N ASP A 32 25.19 12.93 -5.21
CA ASP A 32 23.73 12.96 -5.23
C ASP A 32 23.24 12.20 -6.48
N ILE A 33 22.88 10.93 -6.29
CA ILE A 33 22.55 9.98 -7.37
C ILE A 33 21.32 10.45 -8.17
N ASP A 34 20.24 10.81 -7.48
CA ASP A 34 18.96 11.18 -8.09
C ASP A 34 19.10 12.44 -8.96
N ASN A 35 19.72 13.48 -8.41
CA ASN A 35 19.99 14.72 -9.13
C ASN A 35 20.94 14.51 -10.33
N THR A 36 21.88 13.57 -10.22
CA THR A 36 22.80 13.25 -11.33
C THR A 36 22.05 12.59 -12.49
N TYR A 37 21.13 11.68 -12.22
CA TYR A 37 20.26 11.11 -13.27
C TYR A 37 19.36 12.15 -13.92
N GLU A 38 18.82 13.09 -13.14
CA GLU A 38 18.01 14.19 -13.67
C GLU A 38 18.81 15.03 -14.68
N LYS A 39 20.05 15.39 -14.33
CA LYS A 39 20.96 16.13 -15.22
C LYS A 39 21.32 15.34 -16.48
N ILE A 40 21.58 14.04 -16.36
CA ILE A 40 21.82 13.15 -17.51
C ILE A 40 20.62 13.16 -18.45
N ASN A 41 19.41 13.05 -17.91
CA ASN A 41 18.17 13.04 -18.69
C ASN A 41 17.90 14.38 -19.37
N ILE A 42 18.12 15.50 -18.69
CA ILE A 42 18.03 16.84 -19.30
C ILE A 42 19.03 16.93 -20.45
N LEU A 43 20.28 16.52 -20.24
CA LEU A 43 21.33 16.60 -21.26
C LEU A 43 21.05 15.70 -22.46
N ARG A 44 20.44 14.53 -22.27
CA ARG A 44 19.95 13.70 -23.39
C ARG A 44 18.86 14.39 -24.21
N LYS A 45 17.97 15.15 -23.57
CA LYS A 45 16.89 15.89 -24.25
C LYS A 45 17.41 17.09 -25.03
N ILE A 46 18.37 17.83 -24.46
CA ILE A 46 18.94 19.01 -25.13
C ILE A 46 20.13 18.67 -26.05
N GLY A 47 20.72 17.49 -25.89
CA GLY A 47 21.89 16.98 -26.61
C GLY A 47 21.83 17.12 -28.13
N PRO A 48 20.70 16.79 -28.79
CA PRO A 48 20.56 16.93 -30.25
C PRO A 48 20.67 18.36 -30.78
N TYR A 49 20.54 19.38 -29.93
CA TYR A 49 20.63 20.79 -30.33
C TYR A 49 22.05 21.36 -30.20
N PHE A 50 23.02 20.56 -29.73
CA PHE A 50 24.43 20.95 -29.71
C PHE A 50 25.07 20.79 -31.11
N PRO A 51 26.14 21.54 -31.41
CA PRO A 51 26.93 21.35 -32.62
C PRO A 51 27.37 19.89 -32.81
N GLU A 52 27.31 19.39 -34.06
CA GLU A 52 27.59 17.98 -34.40
C GLU A 52 28.96 17.51 -33.88
N GLU A 53 29.95 18.39 -33.90
CA GLU A 53 31.32 18.14 -33.43
C GLU A 53 31.39 17.74 -31.94
N ILE A 54 30.42 18.20 -31.13
CA ILE A 54 30.39 18.01 -29.68
C ILE A 54 29.58 16.77 -29.30
N ILE A 55 28.67 16.30 -30.17
CA ILE A 55 27.79 15.15 -29.89
C ILE A 55 28.58 13.88 -29.50
N PRO A 56 29.66 13.48 -30.21
CA PRO A 56 30.45 12.29 -29.82
C PRO A 56 31.11 12.43 -28.45
N ILE A 57 31.50 13.65 -28.07
CA ILE A 57 32.11 13.95 -26.77
C ILE A 57 31.04 13.82 -25.68
N LEU A 58 29.87 14.44 -25.89
CA LEU A 58 28.75 14.37 -24.96
C LEU A 58 28.31 12.92 -24.71
N ASN A 59 28.19 12.11 -25.76
CA ASN A 59 27.80 10.71 -25.63
C ASN A 59 28.81 9.89 -24.81
N LYS A 60 30.11 10.09 -25.04
CA LYS A 60 31.17 9.44 -24.23
C LYS A 60 31.13 9.90 -22.77
N SER A 61 30.97 11.20 -22.54
CA SER A 61 30.88 11.79 -21.21
C SER A 61 29.65 11.32 -20.44
N LEU A 62 28.50 11.23 -21.10
CA LEU A 62 27.27 10.67 -20.53
C LEU A 62 27.47 9.21 -20.13
N LEU A 63 28.01 8.38 -21.03
CA LEU A 63 28.28 6.97 -20.73
C LEU A 63 29.24 6.79 -19.55
N LEU A 64 30.30 7.61 -19.48
CA LEU A 64 31.24 7.57 -18.38
C LEU A 64 30.57 7.98 -17.06
N THR A 65 29.73 9.02 -17.09
CA THR A 65 29.00 9.51 -15.92
C THR A 65 28.03 8.46 -15.40
N GLU A 66 27.26 7.80 -16.27
CA GLU A 66 26.36 6.71 -15.88
C GLU A 66 27.11 5.56 -15.20
N LYS A 67 28.27 5.17 -15.75
CA LYS A 67 29.12 4.15 -15.12
C LYS A 67 29.62 4.56 -13.74
N ILE A 68 30.02 5.82 -13.57
CA ILE A 68 30.46 6.35 -12.27
C ILE A 68 29.29 6.33 -11.28
N VAL A 69 28.10 6.80 -11.66
CA VAL A 69 26.91 6.79 -10.80
C VAL A 69 26.58 5.36 -10.34
N LYS A 70 26.59 4.39 -11.26
CA LYS A 70 26.37 2.97 -10.93
C LYS A 70 27.40 2.40 -9.96
N ILE A 71 28.68 2.79 -10.09
CA ILE A 71 29.72 2.39 -9.14
C ILE A 71 29.44 2.98 -7.75
N TYR A 72 28.97 4.23 -7.68
CA TYR A 72 28.60 4.86 -6.41
C TYR A 72 27.38 4.19 -5.78
N GLU A 73 26.35 3.84 -6.55
CA GLU A 73 25.20 3.07 -6.05
C GLU A 73 25.64 1.72 -5.46
N VAL A 74 26.53 1.00 -6.16
CA VAL A 74 27.04 -0.29 -5.67
C VAL A 74 27.89 -0.09 -4.42
N LYS A 75 28.76 0.93 -4.39
CA LYS A 75 29.56 1.27 -3.21
C LYS A 75 28.65 1.61 -2.03
N ASP A 76 27.62 2.41 -2.25
CA ASP A 76 26.67 2.82 -1.22
C ASP A 76 25.89 1.60 -0.70
N PHE A 77 25.41 0.74 -1.60
CA PHE A 77 24.76 -0.52 -1.25
C PHE A 77 25.66 -1.46 -0.43
N VAL A 78 26.94 -1.60 -0.81
CA VAL A 78 27.91 -2.45 -0.10
C VAL A 78 28.36 -1.83 1.23
N SER A 79 28.50 -0.50 1.29
CA SER A 79 28.97 0.20 2.50
C SER A 79 27.87 0.35 3.53
N THR A 80 26.61 0.36 3.09
CA THR A 80 25.45 0.46 3.98
C THR A 80 25.13 -0.91 4.56
N ASN A 81 25.69 -1.20 5.73
CA ASN A 81 25.49 -2.45 6.47
C ASN A 81 24.05 -2.63 7.02
N ASN A 82 23.11 -1.75 6.64
CA ASN A 82 21.78 -1.65 7.27
C ASN A 82 20.71 -2.54 6.62
N TYR A 83 21.00 -3.23 5.51
CA TYR A 83 19.96 -3.94 4.73
C TYR A 83 19.83 -5.44 5.01
N TYR A 84 20.84 -6.09 5.61
CA TYR A 84 20.69 -7.50 5.99
C TYR A 84 20.10 -7.63 7.40
N GLN A 85 18.78 -7.45 7.50
CA GLN A 85 18.04 -7.92 8.65
C GLN A 85 17.61 -9.36 8.40
N LYS A 86 18.29 -10.30 9.04
CA LYS A 86 17.87 -11.71 9.00
C LYS A 86 16.46 -11.80 9.60
N ILE A 87 15.50 -12.27 8.81
CA ILE A 87 14.17 -12.58 9.32
C ILE A 87 14.32 -13.75 10.29
N ASN A 88 14.13 -13.48 11.57
CA ASN A 88 14.13 -14.49 12.61
C ASN A 88 12.69 -14.92 12.89
N SER A 89 12.49 -16.20 13.16
CA SER A 89 11.20 -16.70 13.60
C SER A 89 10.90 -16.16 15.00
N ALA A 90 9.79 -15.44 15.14
CA ALA A 90 9.25 -15.11 16.45
C ALA A 90 8.55 -16.34 17.03
N LYS A 91 8.88 -16.69 18.27
CA LYS A 91 8.12 -17.70 19.03
C LYS A 91 6.78 -17.06 19.42
N ILE A 92 5.74 -17.37 18.66
CA ILE A 92 4.37 -16.92 18.90
C ILE A 92 3.53 -18.16 19.18
N ASN A 93 2.73 -18.12 20.25
CA ASN A 93 2.08 -19.30 20.80
C ASN A 93 0.86 -19.72 19.97
N ASP A 94 0.15 -18.76 19.36
CA ASP A 94 -1.05 -19.03 18.59
C ASP A 94 -1.20 -18.16 17.32
N ASN A 95 -2.10 -18.57 16.43
CA ASN A 95 -2.32 -17.91 15.14
C ASN A 95 -3.02 -16.55 15.27
N LYS A 96 -3.81 -16.33 16.32
CA LYS A 96 -4.54 -15.08 16.56
C LYS A 96 -3.57 -14.00 17.03
N GLU A 97 -2.67 -14.34 17.95
CA GLU A 97 -1.57 -13.49 18.39
C GLU A 97 -0.69 -13.11 17.19
N ARG A 98 -0.35 -14.09 16.34
CA ARG A 98 0.42 -13.85 15.11
C ARG A 98 -0.28 -12.89 14.15
N PHE A 99 -1.57 -13.09 13.91
CA PHE A 99 -2.37 -12.19 13.07
C PHE A 99 -2.40 -10.77 13.63
N ASN A 100 -2.61 -10.63 14.94
CA ASN A 100 -2.64 -9.31 15.60
C ASN A 100 -1.31 -8.58 15.46
N TYR A 101 -0.17 -9.26 15.65
CA TYR A 101 1.14 -8.66 15.42
C TYR A 101 1.28 -8.15 13.99
N ILE A 102 0.97 -9.00 12.99
CA ILE A 102 1.04 -8.63 11.57
C ILE A 102 0.19 -7.39 11.28
N ILE A 103 -1.08 -7.38 11.70
CA ILE A 103 -1.98 -6.25 11.44
C ILE A 103 -1.52 -4.99 12.16
N SER A 104 -1.04 -5.10 13.40
CA SER A 104 -0.57 -3.93 14.16
C SER A 104 0.65 -3.28 13.49
N THR A 105 1.64 -4.07 13.09
CA THR A 105 2.83 -3.58 12.38
C THR A 105 2.44 -2.94 11.05
N LEU A 106 1.54 -3.56 10.27
CA LEU A 106 1.10 -2.97 9.00
C LEU A 106 0.35 -1.65 9.19
N ARG A 107 -0.47 -1.50 10.25
CA ARG A 107 -1.16 -0.23 10.55
C ARG A 107 -0.20 0.87 11.00
N GLU A 108 0.90 0.51 11.64
CA GLU A 108 1.91 1.45 12.12
C GLU A 108 2.81 1.97 10.99
N GLU A 109 3.21 1.08 10.09
CA GLU A 109 4.15 1.39 9.01
C GLU A 109 3.47 1.97 7.75
N ILE A 110 2.19 1.67 7.51
CA ILE A 110 1.48 2.11 6.30
C ILE A 110 0.57 3.31 6.61
N PRO A 111 0.74 4.46 5.94
CA PRO A 111 -0.16 5.61 6.09
C PRO A 111 -1.62 5.27 5.73
N GLU A 112 -2.59 5.84 6.44
CA GLU A 112 -4.03 5.61 6.18
C GLU A 112 -4.46 5.94 4.73
N GLU A 113 -3.82 6.92 4.13
CA GLU A 113 -4.08 7.37 2.76
C GLU A 113 -3.71 6.28 1.75
N GLU A 114 -2.59 5.59 1.97
CA GLU A 114 -2.15 4.47 1.14
C GLU A 114 -3.01 3.24 1.35
N ILE A 115 -3.47 2.97 2.57
CA ILE A 115 -4.40 1.86 2.88
C ILE A 115 -5.68 1.98 2.06
N LYS A 116 -6.21 3.20 1.90
CA LYS A 116 -7.40 3.46 1.07
C LYS A 116 -7.12 3.23 -0.41
N ALA A 117 -5.91 3.53 -0.88
CA ALA A 117 -5.48 3.30 -2.26
C ALA A 117 -5.22 1.82 -2.58
N MET A 118 -4.86 0.99 -1.60
CA MET A 118 -4.65 -0.46 -1.76
C MET A 118 -5.94 -1.26 -2.02
N GLY A 119 -7.10 -0.61 -1.94
CA GLY A 119 -8.39 -1.19 -2.30
C GLY A 119 -9.07 -1.97 -1.17
N TYR A 120 -10.27 -2.49 -1.50
CA TYR A 120 -11.21 -3.04 -0.52
C TYR A 120 -10.66 -4.21 0.32
N PRO A 121 -9.95 -5.21 -0.25
CA PRO A 121 -9.47 -6.35 0.54
C PRO A 121 -8.47 -5.95 1.63
N MET A 122 -7.53 -5.05 1.33
CA MET A 122 -6.53 -4.60 2.29
C MET A 122 -7.18 -3.77 3.40
N ASN A 123 -8.08 -2.88 3.02
CA ASN A 123 -8.87 -2.12 3.99
C ASN A 123 -9.67 -3.03 4.92
N MET A 124 -10.23 -4.14 4.41
CA MET A 124 -10.98 -5.12 5.21
C MET A 124 -10.09 -5.86 6.20
N ILE A 125 -8.91 -6.32 5.77
CA ILE A 125 -7.92 -7.02 6.60
C ILE A 125 -7.41 -6.09 7.70
N LEU A 126 -6.97 -4.88 7.33
CA LEU A 126 -6.47 -3.90 8.28
C LEU A 126 -7.56 -3.39 9.20
N ASN A 127 -8.83 -3.42 8.83
CA ASN A 127 -9.94 -3.06 9.71
C ASN A 127 -10.77 -4.29 10.13
N TYR A 128 -10.14 -5.47 10.26
CA TYR A 128 -10.83 -6.72 10.58
C TYR A 128 -11.80 -6.60 11.77
N ASP A 129 -11.42 -5.86 12.83
CA ASP A 129 -12.27 -5.63 14.01
C ASP A 129 -13.62 -4.99 13.69
N LYS A 130 -13.68 -4.12 12.66
CA LYS A 130 -14.92 -3.48 12.22
C LYS A 130 -15.80 -4.47 11.46
N TYR A 131 -15.20 -5.36 10.69
CA TYR A 131 -15.89 -6.27 9.79
C TYR A 131 -16.20 -7.65 10.41
N LYS A 132 -15.53 -8.03 11.50
CA LYS A 132 -15.68 -9.35 12.13
C LYS A 132 -17.13 -9.69 12.48
N TYR A 133 -17.91 -8.71 12.94
CA TYR A 133 -19.32 -8.91 13.30
C TYR A 133 -20.19 -9.18 12.06
N ILE A 134 -19.94 -8.46 10.97
CA ILE A 134 -20.63 -8.67 9.69
C ILE A 134 -20.28 -10.05 9.13
N MET A 135 -19.01 -10.44 9.19
CA MET A 135 -18.58 -11.77 8.74
C MET A 135 -19.19 -12.91 9.57
N ASN A 136 -19.37 -12.71 10.89
CA ASN A 136 -20.07 -13.67 11.73
C ASN A 136 -21.53 -13.83 11.32
N ILE A 137 -22.23 -12.73 11.03
CA ILE A 137 -23.61 -12.76 10.53
C ILE A 137 -23.69 -13.47 9.18
N ILE A 138 -22.79 -13.15 8.25
CA ILE A 138 -22.71 -13.81 6.95
C ILE A 138 -22.46 -15.32 7.12
N SER A 139 -21.57 -15.71 8.04
CA SER A 139 -21.30 -17.12 8.33
C SER A 139 -22.55 -17.84 8.82
N ILE A 140 -23.35 -17.21 9.69
CA ILE A 140 -24.63 -17.78 10.18
C ILE A 140 -25.58 -18.01 9.01
N ILE A 141 -25.70 -17.03 8.11
CA ILE A 141 -26.57 -17.09 6.94
C ILE A 141 -26.12 -18.20 5.98
N ILE A 142 -24.82 -18.35 5.74
CA ILE A 142 -24.28 -19.40 4.86
C ILE A 142 -24.49 -20.78 5.48
N SER A 143 -24.22 -20.93 6.78
CA SER A 143 -24.37 -22.21 7.49
C SER A 143 -25.83 -22.63 7.65
N ASN A 144 -26.76 -21.68 7.67
CA ASN A 144 -28.20 -21.96 7.69
C ASN A 144 -28.96 -20.98 6.79
N PRO A 145 -29.06 -21.26 5.48
CA PRO A 145 -29.71 -20.37 4.51
C PRO A 145 -31.19 -20.10 4.82
N GLN A 146 -31.85 -21.03 5.50
CA GLN A 146 -33.25 -20.91 5.89
C GLN A 146 -33.46 -19.93 7.06
N SER A 147 -32.41 -19.65 7.85
CA SER A 147 -32.47 -18.72 9.00
C SER A 147 -32.80 -17.28 8.61
N LEU A 148 -32.55 -16.87 7.36
CA LEU A 148 -32.97 -15.59 6.79
C LEU A 148 -34.49 -15.37 6.84
N ASN A 149 -35.26 -16.47 6.85
CA ASN A 149 -36.71 -16.40 6.85
C ASN A 149 -37.29 -16.12 8.24
N ASN A 150 -36.55 -16.42 9.31
CA ASN A 150 -37.03 -16.32 10.68
C ASN A 150 -35.96 -15.69 11.61
N PRO A 151 -36.09 -14.40 11.97
CA PRO A 151 -35.12 -13.68 12.82
C PRO A 151 -34.81 -14.38 14.15
N ASN A 152 -35.81 -15.07 14.71
CA ASN A 152 -35.67 -15.84 15.95
C ASN A 152 -34.81 -17.10 15.78
N GLU A 153 -34.79 -17.71 14.60
CA GLU A 153 -33.89 -18.82 14.28
C GLU A 153 -32.46 -18.33 13.99
N LEU A 154 -32.33 -17.13 13.41
CA LEU A 154 -31.04 -16.43 13.25
C LEU A 154 -30.38 -16.14 14.60
N LEU A 155 -31.16 -15.64 15.57
CA LEU A 155 -30.71 -15.41 16.94
C LEU A 155 -30.25 -16.71 17.60
N LYS A 156 -31.06 -17.78 17.53
CA LYS A 156 -30.68 -19.10 18.09
C LYS A 156 -29.46 -19.71 17.40
N ALA A 157 -29.34 -19.59 16.08
CA ALA A 157 -28.17 -20.07 15.34
C ALA A 157 -26.90 -19.27 15.67
N SER A 158 -27.06 -18.02 16.11
CA SER A 158 -25.95 -17.17 16.52
C SER A 158 -25.48 -17.41 17.96
N GLU A 159 -26.30 -18.01 18.82
CA GLU A 159 -25.94 -18.25 20.23
C GLU A 159 -24.68 -19.11 20.37
N SER A 160 -24.52 -20.14 19.54
CA SER A 160 -23.33 -21.00 19.52
C SER A 160 -22.07 -20.31 19.02
N LEU A 161 -22.22 -19.28 18.18
CA LEU A 161 -21.11 -18.48 17.65
C LEU A 161 -20.78 -17.27 18.51
N MET A 162 -21.76 -16.78 19.27
CA MET A 162 -21.58 -15.76 20.32
C MET A 162 -20.90 -16.35 21.56
N ASP A 163 -20.82 -17.67 21.67
CA ASP A 163 -20.18 -18.32 22.79
C ASP A 163 -18.67 -18.02 22.80
N GLY A 164 -18.18 -17.48 23.92
CA GLY A 164 -16.81 -16.94 24.03
C GLY A 164 -16.64 -15.46 23.64
N MET A 165 -17.68 -14.77 23.16
CA MET A 165 -17.67 -13.30 22.99
C MET A 165 -17.90 -12.59 24.34
N LYS A 166 -17.39 -11.35 24.46
CA LYS A 166 -17.71 -10.49 25.61
C LYS A 166 -19.16 -10.00 25.53
N GLU A 167 -19.78 -9.70 26.67
CA GLU A 167 -21.21 -9.32 26.73
C GLU A 167 -21.54 -8.10 25.86
N ASN A 168 -20.66 -7.09 25.85
CA ASN A 168 -20.80 -5.90 25.01
C ASN A 168 -20.68 -6.18 23.51
N GLU A 169 -20.03 -7.28 23.11
CA GLU A 169 -19.94 -7.71 21.72
C GLU A 169 -21.20 -8.48 21.31
N LYS A 170 -21.74 -9.30 22.21
CA LYS A 170 -23.02 -10.02 22.01
C LYS A 170 -24.17 -9.05 21.78
N GLU A 171 -24.22 -7.97 22.55
CA GLU A 171 -25.24 -6.93 22.42
C GLU A 171 -25.23 -6.28 21.02
N LYS A 172 -24.04 -5.95 20.50
CA LYS A 172 -23.89 -5.37 19.14
C LYS A 172 -24.39 -6.30 18.05
N VAL A 173 -24.13 -7.61 18.16
CA VAL A 173 -24.63 -8.58 17.18
C VAL A 173 -26.16 -8.70 17.26
N LYS A 174 -26.74 -8.72 18.47
CA LYS A 174 -28.20 -8.71 18.66
C LYS A 174 -28.84 -7.46 18.05
N ASP A 175 -28.24 -6.29 18.22
CA ASP A 175 -28.77 -5.05 17.65
C ASP A 175 -28.71 -5.03 16.12
N MET A 176 -27.63 -5.54 15.52
CA MET A 176 -27.54 -5.72 14.07
C MET A 176 -28.64 -6.66 13.54
N MET A 177 -28.93 -7.75 14.26
CA MET A 177 -30.01 -8.69 13.89
C MET A 177 -31.40 -8.03 13.95
N LYS A 178 -31.69 -7.24 14.99
CA LYS A 178 -32.93 -6.45 15.06
C LYS A 178 -33.05 -5.45 13.91
N MET A 179 -31.94 -4.84 13.51
CA MET A 179 -31.93 -3.93 12.36
C MET A 179 -32.25 -4.67 11.06
N PHE A 180 -31.75 -5.90 10.90
CA PHE A 180 -32.09 -6.77 9.77
C PHE A 180 -33.58 -7.16 9.76
N GLU A 181 -34.14 -7.48 10.92
CA GLU A 181 -35.57 -7.74 11.08
C GLU A 181 -36.43 -6.52 10.68
N LEU A 182 -36.06 -5.32 11.12
CA LEU A 182 -36.73 -4.08 10.73
C LEU A 182 -36.63 -3.83 9.21
N MET A 183 -35.47 -4.05 8.59
CA MET A 183 -35.31 -3.92 7.14
C MET A 183 -36.23 -4.87 6.37
N LYS A 184 -36.35 -6.12 6.81
CA LYS A 184 -37.26 -7.11 6.22
C LYS A 184 -38.72 -6.73 6.41
N ALA A 185 -39.10 -6.18 7.57
CA ALA A 185 -40.46 -5.75 7.85
C ALA A 185 -40.87 -4.50 7.02
N LEU A 186 -39.89 -3.70 6.61
CA LEU A 186 -40.07 -2.52 5.77
C LEU A 186 -40.05 -2.82 4.27
N GLU A 187 -39.67 -4.04 3.84
CA GLU A 187 -39.84 -4.45 2.45
C GLU A 187 -41.33 -4.48 2.10
N PRO A 188 -41.79 -3.69 1.11
CA PRO A 188 -43.17 -3.77 0.69
C PRO A 188 -43.41 -5.16 0.13
N SER A 189 -44.32 -5.91 0.78
CA SER A 189 -44.89 -7.14 0.24
C SER A 189 -45.38 -6.85 -1.19
N ASN A 190 -44.60 -7.26 -2.19
CA ASN A 190 -45.14 -7.49 -3.52
C ASN A 190 -46.09 -8.67 -3.39
N LYS A 191 -47.32 -8.34 -2.98
CA LYS A 191 -48.45 -9.26 -2.85
C LYS A 191 -48.56 -10.05 -4.13
N GLU A 192 -48.43 -11.36 -3.96
CA GLU A 192 -48.94 -12.38 -4.87
C GLU A 192 -50.27 -11.92 -5.47
N LYS A 193 -50.30 -11.67 -6.78
CA LYS A 193 -51.55 -11.69 -7.53
C LYS A 193 -52.04 -13.14 -7.51
N LYS A 194 -52.87 -13.46 -6.51
CA LYS A 194 -53.78 -14.60 -6.59
C LYS A 194 -54.71 -14.33 -7.77
N ASP A 195 -54.48 -15.02 -8.89
CA ASP A 195 -55.51 -15.21 -9.90
C ASP A 195 -56.67 -15.99 -9.25
N PRO A 196 -57.87 -15.42 -9.13
CA PRO A 196 -59.02 -16.18 -8.71
C PRO A 196 -59.50 -16.99 -9.91
N LYS A 197 -59.28 -18.32 -9.87
CA LYS A 197 -60.15 -19.23 -10.61
C LYS A 197 -61.57 -19.07 -10.08
N THR A 198 -62.52 -18.62 -10.91
CA THR A 198 -63.89 -19.17 -10.85
C THR A 198 -64.70 -18.91 -12.13
N LYS A 199 -65.15 -20.04 -12.71
CA LYS A 199 -66.40 -20.31 -13.47
C LYS A 199 -66.75 -19.50 -14.71
#